data_AF-A0A370JWG5-F1
#
_entry.id   AF-A0A370JWG5-F1
#
_cell.length_a   1.000
_cell.length_b   1.000
_cell.length_c   1.000
_cell.angle_alpha   90.00
_cell.angle_beta   90.00
_cell.angle_gamma   90.00
#
_symmetry.space_group_name_H-M   'P 1'
#
loop_
_entity.id
_entity.type
_entity.pdbx_description
1 polymer ?
#
loop_
_entity_poly.entity_id
_entity_poly.type
_entity_poly.pdbx_seq_one_letter_code
_entity_poly.pdbx_strand_id
1 'polypeptide(L)'
;MPIERIEVYLDNASEPVQVLKEPPFKLTYDTRQLPDGDHTLRVVTFYTNGAKEVREIPFKVANTPGVLVQGLEEGKEVSGTLEVSLRVADPEVKPTRERFPGLGAAIATAVILGGVWLFFAATGVTNKTLEEVARPPAAAEAHGGGHGSEHAAAPVDAALKAKGEQVYGMSCAGCHQANGQGMPGVFPALAGSKNVADKAYTINILLKGKGNMPGFAQLSDEELAAVATYIKNSWGNNFGGVTPDEIKAAR
;
A
#
# COMPACT_ATOMS: atom_id res chain seq x y z
N MET A 1 -13.00 -8.94 34.37
CA MET A 1 -14.31 -8.90 35.06
C MET A 1 -15.38 -9.21 34.03
N PRO A 2 -16.36 -10.10 34.28
CA PRO A 2 -17.40 -10.39 33.30
C PRO A 2 -18.26 -9.15 33.04
N ILE A 3 -18.60 -8.95 31.77
CA ILE A 3 -19.45 -7.83 31.31
C ILE A 3 -20.91 -8.29 31.45
N GLU A 4 -21.74 -7.47 32.09
CA GLU A 4 -23.18 -7.68 32.18
C GLU A 4 -23.87 -7.19 30.91
N ARG A 5 -23.54 -5.98 30.46
CA ARG A 5 -24.02 -5.39 29.21
C ARG A 5 -23.19 -4.19 28.80
N ILE A 6 -23.29 -3.81 27.53
CA ILE A 6 -22.72 -2.61 26.95
C ILE A 6 -23.86 -1.77 26.39
N GLU A 7 -23.95 -0.52 26.83
CA GLU A 7 -24.90 0.45 26.30
C GLU A 7 -24.14 1.45 25.43
N VAL A 8 -24.59 1.63 24.19
CA VAL A 8 -24.00 2.56 23.24
C VAL A 8 -24.91 3.76 23.10
N TYR A 9 -24.37 4.95 23.28
CA TYR A 9 -25.06 6.23 23.11
C TYR A 9 -24.40 6.99 21.97
N LEU A 10 -25.21 7.78 21.26
CA LEU A 10 -24.74 8.68 20.25
C LEU A 10 -24.93 10.13 20.72
N ASP A 11 -23.86 10.91 20.62
CA ASP A 11 -23.75 12.28 21.08
C ASP A 11 -24.25 12.43 22.54
N ASN A 12 -25.13 13.41 22.76
CA ASN A 12 -25.73 13.69 24.07
C ASN A 12 -27.08 12.97 24.26
N ALA A 13 -27.37 11.91 23.50
CA ALA A 13 -28.62 11.17 23.64
C ALA A 13 -28.77 10.58 25.05
N SER A 14 -29.98 10.71 25.61
CA SER A 14 -30.35 10.15 26.91
C SER A 14 -30.66 8.66 26.85
N GLU A 15 -31.04 8.16 25.68
CA GLU A 15 -31.35 6.74 25.42
C GLU A 15 -30.23 6.09 24.61
N PRO A 16 -29.90 4.81 24.90
CA PRO A 16 -28.88 4.10 24.14
C PRO A 16 -29.41 3.74 22.75
N VAL A 17 -28.60 3.97 21.72
CA VAL A 17 -28.87 3.51 20.35
C VAL A 17 -28.82 1.98 20.25
N GLN A 18 -28.05 1.33 21.13
CA GLN A 18 -28.01 -0.13 21.21
C GLN A 18 -27.60 -0.61 22.61
N VAL A 19 -28.18 -1.74 23.03
CA VAL A 19 -27.82 -2.44 24.27
C VAL A 19 -27.36 -3.85 23.92
N LEU A 20 -26.10 -4.16 24.19
CA LEU A 20 -25.47 -5.44 23.87
C LEU A 20 -25.27 -6.25 25.16
N LYS A 21 -25.93 -7.40 25.27
CA LYS A 21 -25.90 -8.25 26.47
C LYS A 21 -25.07 -9.52 26.32
N GLU A 22 -24.83 -9.94 25.09
CA GLU A 22 -24.18 -11.22 24.77
C GLU A 22 -23.04 -11.04 23.77
N PRO A 23 -21.93 -11.81 23.90
CA PRO A 23 -20.86 -11.80 22.93
C PRO A 23 -21.25 -12.59 21.65
N PRO A 24 -20.73 -12.20 20.46
CA PRO A 24 -19.83 -11.08 20.22
C PRO A 24 -20.57 -9.73 20.25
N PHE A 25 -20.00 -8.76 20.98
CA PHE A 25 -20.54 -7.41 21.06
C PHE A 25 -20.29 -6.66 19.74
N LYS A 26 -21.26 -6.72 18.83
CA LYS A 26 -21.21 -6.05 17.53
C LYS A 26 -22.15 -4.85 17.51
N LEU A 27 -21.62 -3.71 17.10
CA LEU A 27 -22.39 -2.50 16.82
C LEU A 27 -22.54 -2.34 15.31
N THR A 28 -23.78 -2.21 14.84
CA THR A 28 -24.12 -1.84 13.46
C THR A 28 -25.02 -0.63 13.51
N TYR A 29 -24.63 0.45 12.83
CA TYR A 29 -25.39 1.70 12.81
C TYR A 29 -25.33 2.32 11.41
N ASP A 30 -26.45 2.85 10.92
CA ASP A 30 -26.54 3.48 9.61
C ASP A 30 -26.21 4.98 9.72
N THR A 31 -25.01 5.36 9.31
CA THR A 31 -24.54 6.76 9.41
C THR A 31 -25.25 7.70 8.46
N ARG A 32 -26.01 7.21 7.47
CA ARG A 32 -26.79 8.06 6.53
C ARG A 32 -27.91 8.82 7.21
N GLN A 33 -28.29 8.40 8.41
CA GLN A 33 -29.31 9.05 9.24
C GLN A 33 -28.71 10.12 10.15
N LEU A 34 -27.38 10.27 10.16
CA LEU A 34 -26.69 11.28 10.93
C LEU A 34 -26.42 12.51 10.07
N PRO A 35 -26.57 13.73 10.65
CA PRO A 35 -26.04 14.94 10.06
C PRO A 35 -24.55 14.81 9.75
N ASP A 36 -24.05 15.60 8.81
CA ASP A 36 -22.61 15.72 8.62
C ASP A 36 -22.00 16.56 9.73
N GLY A 37 -20.80 16.20 10.16
CA GLY A 37 -20.09 16.90 11.23
C GLY A 37 -19.50 15.97 12.28
N ASP A 38 -19.09 16.58 13.38
CA ASP A 38 -18.47 15.88 14.50
C ASP A 38 -19.54 15.24 15.39
N HIS A 39 -19.34 13.97 15.70
CA HIS A 39 -20.18 13.15 16.57
C HIS A 39 -19.34 12.45 17.63
N THR A 40 -19.98 12.01 18.70
CA THR A 40 -19.33 11.26 19.78
C THR A 40 -20.10 9.99 20.08
N LEU A 41 -19.43 8.85 20.04
CA LEU A 41 -20.01 7.59 20.45
C LEU A 41 -19.59 7.30 21.89
N ARG A 42 -20.56 7.27 22.81
CA ARG A 42 -20.32 7.00 24.24
C ARG A 42 -20.71 5.57 24.56
N VAL A 43 -19.71 4.73 24.81
CA VAL A 43 -19.87 3.32 25.20
C VAL A 43 -19.81 3.21 26.71
N VAL A 44 -20.87 2.69 27.33
CA VAL A 44 -20.95 2.44 28.77
C VAL A 44 -20.97 0.94 29.00
N THR A 45 -19.88 0.41 29.56
CA THR A 45 -19.76 -1.01 29.92
C THR A 45 -20.18 -1.19 31.37
N PHE A 46 -21.16 -2.06 31.61
CA PHE A 46 -21.60 -2.45 32.94
C PHE A 46 -21.00 -3.81 33.28
N TYR A 47 -20.34 -3.91 34.43
CA TYR A 47 -19.75 -5.15 34.92
C TYR A 47 -20.67 -5.80 35.96
N THR A 48 -20.55 -7.12 36.11
CA THR A 48 -21.38 -7.89 37.04
C THR A 48 -21.17 -7.53 38.52
N ASN A 49 -20.10 -6.81 38.86
CA ASN A 49 -19.82 -6.31 40.20
C ASN A 49 -20.42 -4.90 40.46
N GLY A 50 -21.20 -4.36 39.53
CA GLY A 50 -21.79 -3.03 39.60
C GLY A 50 -20.87 -1.88 39.17
N ALA A 51 -19.60 -2.15 38.83
CA ALA A 51 -18.72 -1.15 38.26
C ALA A 51 -19.18 -0.75 36.84
N LYS A 52 -18.86 0.48 36.45
CA LYS A 52 -19.15 1.01 35.12
C LYS A 52 -17.88 1.64 34.52
N GLU A 53 -17.64 1.40 33.24
CA GLU A 53 -16.59 2.06 32.47
C GLU A 53 -17.24 2.84 31.32
N VAL A 54 -16.88 4.10 31.16
CA VAL A 54 -17.38 4.97 30.09
C VAL A 54 -16.23 5.30 29.15
N ARG A 55 -16.45 5.08 27.85
CA ARG A 55 -15.51 5.43 26.79
C ARG A 55 -16.19 6.31 25.75
N GLU A 56 -15.64 7.49 25.52
CA GLU A 56 -16.10 8.41 24.48
C GLU A 56 -15.18 8.30 23.27
N ILE A 57 -15.78 8.15 22.10
CA ILE A 57 -15.09 7.92 20.84
C ILE A 57 -15.59 8.99 19.86
N PRO A 58 -14.83 10.07 19.64
CA PRO A 58 -15.19 11.06 18.65
C PRO A 58 -15.03 10.48 17.24
N PHE A 59 -15.96 10.80 16.36
CA PHE A 59 -15.91 10.44 14.94
C PHE A 59 -16.59 11.52 14.10
N LYS A 60 -16.34 11.52 12.79
CA LYS A 60 -16.92 12.51 11.88
C LYS A 60 -17.74 11.80 10.81
N VAL A 61 -18.91 12.35 10.52
CA VAL A 61 -19.81 11.90 9.46
C VAL A 61 -19.72 12.88 8.28
N ALA A 62 -19.60 12.32 7.07
CA ALA A 62 -19.55 13.06 5.80
C ALA A 62 -20.36 12.30 4.74
N ASN A 63 -21.68 12.47 4.77
CA ASN A 63 -22.63 11.85 3.84
C ASN A 63 -22.94 12.76 2.64
N THR A 64 -22.76 14.08 2.76
CA THR A 64 -23.05 15.03 1.68
C THR A 64 -21.90 15.02 0.67
N PRO A 65 -22.16 14.67 -0.61
CA PRO A 65 -21.15 14.81 -1.63
C PRO A 65 -20.84 16.28 -1.87
N GLY A 66 -19.57 16.67 -1.76
CA GLY A 66 -19.13 17.99 -2.20
C GLY A 66 -19.29 18.10 -3.71
N VAL A 67 -20.02 19.11 -4.18
CA VAL A 67 -20.04 19.46 -5.61
C VAL A 67 -18.88 20.41 -5.87
N LEU A 68 -17.80 19.88 -6.42
CA LEU A 68 -16.69 20.68 -6.91
C LEU A 68 -17.05 21.21 -8.30
N VAL A 69 -17.21 22.52 -8.39
CA VAL A 69 -17.36 23.23 -9.66
C VAL A 69 -15.97 23.62 -10.15
N GLN A 70 -15.50 22.96 -11.20
CA GLN A 70 -14.18 23.21 -11.77
C GLN A 70 -14.35 23.98 -13.09
N GLY A 71 -13.68 25.12 -13.23
CA GLY A 71 -13.72 25.97 -14.43
C GLY A 71 -14.39 27.33 -14.26
N LEU A 72 -15.04 27.58 -13.12
CA LEU A 72 -15.62 28.88 -12.78
C LEU A 72 -15.17 29.31 -11.37
N GLU A 73 -14.52 30.46 -11.28
CA GLU A 73 -14.07 31.07 -10.03
C GLU A 73 -15.00 32.24 -9.65
N GLU A 74 -15.15 32.49 -8.35
CA GLU A 74 -15.99 33.58 -7.85
C GLU A 74 -15.47 34.94 -8.34
N GLY A 75 -16.32 35.71 -9.04
CA GLY A 75 -15.99 37.04 -9.57
C GLY A 75 -15.33 37.07 -10.95
N LYS A 76 -15.18 35.94 -11.64
CA LYS A 76 -14.59 35.90 -12.98
C LYS A 76 -15.59 36.35 -14.06
N GLU A 77 -15.24 37.41 -14.81
CA GLU A 77 -15.96 37.77 -16.03
C GLU A 77 -15.59 36.82 -17.18
N VAL A 78 -16.60 36.32 -17.88
CA VAL A 78 -16.46 35.36 -18.98
C VAL A 78 -17.28 35.81 -20.18
N SER A 79 -16.72 35.65 -21.37
CA SER A 79 -17.30 36.04 -22.65
C SER A 79 -17.20 34.86 -23.64
N GLY A 80 -18.31 34.52 -24.31
CA GLY A 80 -18.39 33.35 -25.21
C GLY A 80 -18.90 32.09 -24.51
N THR A 81 -18.45 30.91 -24.96
CA THR A 81 -18.87 29.61 -24.41
C THR A 81 -17.97 29.22 -23.23
N LEU A 82 -18.58 28.97 -22.07
CA LEU A 82 -17.89 28.50 -20.87
C LEU A 82 -18.18 27.01 -20.64
N GLU A 83 -17.13 26.19 -20.60
CA GLU A 83 -17.23 24.80 -20.15
C GLU A 83 -16.98 24.70 -18.64
N VAL A 84 -17.98 24.21 -17.90
CA VAL A 84 -17.90 23.97 -16.46
C VAL A 84 -17.97 22.47 -16.21
N SER A 85 -17.00 21.94 -15.45
CA SER A 85 -17.00 20.54 -15.03
C SER A 85 -17.49 20.43 -13.59
N LEU A 86 -18.58 19.70 -13.39
CA LEU A 86 -19.12 19.39 -12.06
C LEU A 86 -18.58 18.03 -11.64
N ARG A 87 -17.81 17.98 -10.54
CA ARG A 87 -17.34 16.73 -9.95
C ARG A 87 -17.97 16.55 -8.58
N VAL A 88 -18.50 15.35 -8.35
CA VAL A 88 -19.01 14.91 -7.06
C VAL A 88 -17.83 14.24 -6.35
N ALA A 89 -17.21 14.92 -5.39
CA ALA A 89 -16.06 14.41 -4.65
C ALA A 89 -16.17 14.77 -3.17
N ASP A 90 -15.53 13.97 -2.31
CA ASP A 90 -15.48 14.19 -0.87
C ASP A 90 -14.57 15.41 -0.57
N PRO A 91 -15.11 16.54 -0.09
CA PRO A 91 -14.40 17.83 -0.07
C PRO A 91 -13.36 17.94 1.06
N GLU A 92 -13.31 17.01 2.02
CA GLU A 92 -12.53 17.19 3.25
C GLU A 92 -11.55 16.05 3.61
N VAL A 93 -10.89 15.43 2.63
CA VAL A 93 -9.62 14.73 2.95
C VAL A 93 -8.53 15.79 3.17
N LYS A 94 -8.51 16.39 4.36
CA LYS A 94 -7.35 17.19 4.79
C LYS A 94 -6.13 16.24 4.78
N PRO A 95 -5.02 16.58 4.12
CA PRO A 95 -3.82 15.77 4.20
C PRO A 95 -3.43 15.68 5.68
N THR A 96 -3.46 14.47 6.24
CA THR A 96 -2.88 14.24 7.55
C THR A 96 -1.44 14.70 7.45
N ARG A 97 -1.05 15.64 8.32
CA ARG A 97 0.34 16.11 8.35
C ARG A 97 1.19 14.89 8.68
N GLU A 98 1.81 14.30 7.65
CA GLU A 98 2.77 13.23 7.83
C GLU A 98 3.73 13.70 8.92
N ARG A 99 3.79 12.93 10.00
CA ARG A 99 4.68 13.22 11.10
C ARG A 99 6.08 12.87 10.63
N PHE A 100 6.67 13.77 9.83
CA PHE A 100 8.08 13.74 9.53
C PHE A 100 8.82 13.60 10.87
N PRO A 101 9.81 12.69 10.96
CA PRO A 101 10.63 12.60 12.16
C PRO A 101 11.15 14.00 12.47
N GLY A 102 10.83 14.51 13.66
CA GLY A 102 11.23 15.86 14.04
C GLY A 102 12.76 16.02 13.93
N LEU A 103 13.25 17.25 13.87
CA LEU A 103 14.67 17.55 13.63
C LEU A 103 15.64 16.71 14.49
N GLY A 104 15.26 16.39 15.74
CA GLY A 104 16.05 15.52 16.62
C GLY A 104 16.22 14.08 16.13
N ALA A 105 15.19 13.49 15.49
CA ALA A 105 15.29 12.15 14.92
C ALA A 105 16.16 12.14 13.65
N ALA A 106 16.11 13.19 12.83
CA ALA A 106 17.02 13.34 11.69
C ALA A 106 18.49 13.49 12.13
N ILE A 107 18.76 14.26 13.18
CA ILE A 107 20.11 14.41 13.76
C ILE A 107 20.60 13.08 14.33
N ALA A 108 19.76 12.35 15.08
CA ALA A 108 20.13 11.05 15.62
C ALA A 108 20.49 10.04 14.52
N THR A 109 19.72 9.98 13.43
CA THR A 109 20.03 9.14 12.27
C THR A 109 21.35 9.54 11.62
N ALA A 110 21.62 10.84 11.44
CA ALA A 110 22.88 11.31 10.87
C ALA A 110 24.09 10.96 11.75
N VAL A 111 23.97 11.09 13.08
CA VAL A 111 25.04 10.72 14.03
C VAL A 111 25.31 9.22 14.01
N ILE A 112 24.26 8.39 13.98
CA ILE A 112 24.40 6.92 13.91
C ILE A 112 25.08 6.52 12.60
N LEU A 113 24.60 7.01 11.46
CA LEU A 113 25.19 6.69 10.16
C LEU A 113 26.62 7.22 10.03
N GLY A 114 26.88 8.43 10.54
CA GLY A 114 28.23 9.01 10.58
C GLY A 114 29.19 8.22 11.46
N GLY A 115 28.74 7.77 12.63
CA GLY A 115 29.54 6.92 13.54
C GLY A 115 29.85 5.55 12.95
N VAL A 116 28.87 4.92 12.28
CA VAL A 116 29.08 3.67 11.54
C VAL A 116 30.11 3.86 10.42
N TRP A 117 29.99 4.94 9.65
CA TRP A 117 30.95 5.23 8.57
C TRP A 117 32.36 5.50 9.11
N LEU A 118 32.49 6.27 10.19
CA LEU A 118 33.76 6.53 10.89
C LEU A 118 34.38 5.25 11.44
N PHE A 119 33.58 4.32 11.97
CA PHE A 119 34.06 3.02 12.43
C PHE A 119 34.66 2.21 11.27
N PHE A 120 33.99 2.14 10.12
CA PHE A 120 34.53 1.44 8.95
C PHE A 120 35.78 2.12 8.37
N ALA A 121 35.82 3.46 8.35
CA ALA A 121 36.99 4.22 7.89
C ALA A 121 38.19 4.04 8.84
N ALA A 122 37.98 4.05 10.16
CA ALA A 122 39.06 3.99 11.15
C ALA A 122 39.60 2.56 11.38
N THR A 123 38.77 1.52 11.21
CA THR A 123 39.18 0.13 11.47
C THR A 123 39.76 -0.57 10.24
N GLY A 124 39.70 0.03 9.05
CA GLY A 124 40.35 -0.49 7.83
C GLY A 124 39.80 -1.84 7.33
N VAL A 125 38.64 -2.27 7.83
CA VAL A 125 38.01 -3.57 7.52
C VAL A 125 37.66 -3.70 6.02
N THR A 126 37.57 -2.60 5.28
CA THR A 126 37.33 -2.60 3.82
C THR A 126 38.54 -3.03 2.98
N ASN A 127 39.77 -2.85 3.47
CA ASN A 127 40.97 -3.08 2.65
C ASN A 127 41.38 -4.56 2.63
N LYS A 128 41.22 -5.27 3.76
CA LYS A 128 41.53 -6.71 3.85
C LYS A 128 40.64 -7.59 2.95
N THR A 129 39.41 -7.18 2.66
CA THR A 129 38.50 -7.94 1.77
C THR A 129 38.79 -7.74 0.28
N LEU A 130 39.39 -6.62 -0.11
CA LEU A 130 39.72 -6.35 -1.52
C LEU A 130 41.00 -7.06 -1.96
N GLU A 131 41.98 -7.20 -1.07
CA GLU A 131 43.23 -7.93 -1.37
C GLU A 131 43.05 -9.46 -1.37
N GLU A 132 42.15 -10.02 -0.55
CA GLU A 132 41.86 -11.47 -0.50
C GLU A 132 41.11 -11.95 -1.76
N VAL A 133 40.26 -11.11 -2.37
CA VAL A 133 39.44 -11.46 -3.53
C VAL A 133 40.18 -11.22 -4.87
N ALA A 134 41.24 -10.42 -4.89
CA ALA A 134 41.92 -9.96 -6.11
C ALA A 134 43.22 -10.71 -6.47
N ARG A 135 43.37 -12.00 -6.12
CA ARG A 135 44.45 -12.85 -6.66
C ARG A 135 43.92 -13.64 -7.87
N PRO A 136 44.34 -13.36 -9.12
CA PRO A 136 43.94 -14.15 -10.27
C PRO A 136 44.89 -15.35 -10.46
N PRO A 137 44.40 -16.60 -10.64
CA PRO A 137 45.23 -17.66 -11.18
C PRO A 137 45.24 -17.60 -12.71
N ALA A 138 46.45 -17.50 -13.27
CA ALA A 138 46.71 -17.66 -14.69
C ALA A 138 46.59 -19.13 -15.12
N ALA A 139 45.79 -19.34 -16.16
CA ALA A 139 45.87 -20.35 -17.23
C ALA A 139 46.20 -21.82 -16.90
N ALA A 140 45.17 -22.66 -17.00
CA ALA A 140 45.24 -23.96 -17.68
C ALA A 140 43.90 -24.23 -18.40
N GLU A 141 43.96 -24.22 -19.73
CA GLU A 141 42.94 -24.62 -20.72
C GLU A 141 42.69 -26.14 -20.64
N ALA A 142 41.64 -26.81 -21.13
CA ALA A 142 40.38 -26.51 -21.82
C ALA A 142 39.46 -27.75 -21.64
N HIS A 143 38.13 -27.59 -21.71
CA HIS A 143 37.23 -28.36 -22.60
C HIS A 143 35.75 -28.01 -22.34
N GLY A 144 35.11 -27.46 -23.38
CA GLY A 144 33.76 -27.86 -23.79
C GLY A 144 32.57 -27.12 -23.17
N GLY A 145 31.86 -26.38 -24.03
CA GLY A 145 30.42 -26.16 -23.88
C GLY A 145 30.01 -24.70 -23.78
N GLY A 146 29.53 -24.15 -24.87
CA GLY A 146 29.03 -22.78 -24.94
C GLY A 146 27.69 -22.63 -24.22
N HIS A 147 27.48 -21.45 -23.64
CA HIS A 147 26.52 -20.45 -24.11
C HIS A 147 26.30 -19.44 -22.99
N GLY A 148 26.76 -18.21 -23.22
CA GLY A 148 26.20 -17.08 -22.52
C GLY A 148 24.72 -16.94 -22.86
N SER A 149 23.95 -16.47 -21.88
CA SER A 149 22.95 -15.45 -22.16
C SER A 149 22.78 -14.59 -20.92
N GLU A 150 23.44 -13.44 -20.97
CA GLU A 150 22.84 -12.19 -20.53
C GLU A 150 21.41 -12.17 -21.08
N HIS A 151 20.42 -12.53 -20.23
CA HIS A 151 19.02 -12.48 -20.61
C HIS A 151 18.63 -11.01 -20.71
N ALA A 152 18.72 -10.47 -21.92
CA ALA A 152 18.11 -9.20 -22.27
C ALA A 152 16.64 -9.22 -21.82
N ALA A 153 16.28 -8.27 -20.97
CA ALA A 153 14.90 -8.02 -20.59
C ALA A 153 14.05 -7.90 -21.86
N ALA A 154 12.97 -8.69 -21.96
CA ALA A 154 12.01 -8.55 -23.05
C ALA A 154 11.55 -7.07 -23.13
N PRO A 155 11.48 -6.48 -24.34
CA PRO A 155 11.07 -5.10 -24.50
C PRO A 155 9.71 -4.89 -23.82
N VAL A 156 9.64 -3.85 -22.99
CA VAL A 156 8.42 -3.49 -22.29
C VAL A 156 7.45 -2.91 -23.32
N ASP A 157 6.47 -3.70 -23.73
CA ASP A 157 5.36 -3.22 -24.55
C ASP A 157 4.55 -2.19 -23.74
N ALA A 158 4.52 -0.95 -24.22
CA ALA A 158 3.81 0.15 -23.58
C ALA A 158 2.30 -0.10 -23.51
N ALA A 159 1.70 -0.75 -24.51
CA ALA A 159 0.28 -1.09 -24.51
C ALA A 159 -0.02 -2.15 -23.45
N LEU A 160 0.84 -3.18 -23.37
CA LEU A 160 0.75 -4.21 -22.34
C LEU A 160 0.92 -3.63 -20.92
N LYS A 161 1.86 -2.69 -20.74
CA LYS A 161 2.06 -1.98 -19.47
C LYS A 161 0.83 -1.16 -19.08
N ALA A 162 0.21 -0.44 -20.03
CA ALA A 162 -0.99 0.36 -19.77
C ALA A 162 -2.20 -0.51 -19.38
N LYS A 163 -2.38 -1.67 -20.04
CA LYS A 163 -3.36 -2.68 -19.61
C LYS A 163 -3.06 -3.19 -18.21
N GLY A 164 -1.78 -3.41 -17.90
CA GLY A 164 -1.32 -3.85 -16.58
C GLY A 164 -1.66 -2.88 -15.46
N GLU A 165 -1.62 -1.57 -15.72
CA GLU A 165 -2.02 -0.53 -14.77
C GLU A 165 -3.52 -0.64 -14.42
N GLN A 166 -4.38 -0.87 -15.41
CA GLN A 166 -5.82 -1.04 -15.20
C GLN A 166 -6.10 -2.29 -14.36
N VAL A 167 -5.48 -3.42 -14.71
CA VAL A 167 -5.61 -4.68 -13.95
C VAL A 167 -5.10 -4.50 -12.52
N TYR A 168 -3.99 -3.79 -12.33
CA TYR A 168 -3.45 -3.47 -11.02
C TYR A 168 -4.43 -2.67 -10.16
N GLY A 169 -5.03 -1.61 -10.73
CA GLY A 169 -6.01 -0.78 -10.05
C GLY A 169 -7.23 -1.57 -9.56
N MET A 170 -7.70 -2.51 -10.37
CA MET A 170 -8.88 -3.31 -10.05
C MET A 170 -8.61 -4.46 -9.07
N SER A 171 -7.44 -5.11 -9.18
CA SER A 171 -7.21 -6.41 -8.53
C SER A 171 -6.13 -6.39 -7.45
N CYS A 172 -5.24 -5.39 -7.45
CA CYS A 172 -4.02 -5.41 -6.64
C CYS A 172 -3.92 -4.22 -5.68
N ALA A 173 -4.40 -3.04 -6.11
CA ALA A 173 -4.25 -1.78 -5.40
C ALA A 173 -4.94 -1.78 -4.02
N GLY A 174 -6.00 -2.58 -3.82
CA GLY A 174 -6.69 -2.68 -2.52
C GLY A 174 -5.78 -3.11 -1.37
N CYS A 175 -4.77 -3.97 -1.65
CA CYS A 175 -3.82 -4.44 -0.65
C CYS A 175 -2.44 -3.79 -0.81
N HIS A 176 -1.94 -3.69 -2.05
CA HIS A 176 -0.59 -3.18 -2.33
C HIS A 176 -0.53 -1.66 -2.48
N GLN A 177 -1.67 -0.96 -2.35
CA GLN A 177 -1.83 0.49 -2.51
C GLN A 177 -1.55 0.96 -3.95
N ALA A 178 -2.08 2.12 -4.33
CA ALA A 178 -1.87 2.69 -5.66
C ALA A 178 -0.37 2.96 -5.97
N ASN A 179 0.41 3.28 -4.94
CA ASN A 179 1.85 3.55 -5.03
C ASN A 179 2.73 2.30 -4.82
N GLY A 180 2.15 1.11 -4.72
CA GLY A 180 2.89 -0.14 -4.56
C GLY A 180 3.65 -0.26 -3.23
N GLN A 181 3.41 0.60 -2.24
CA GLN A 181 4.09 0.54 -0.94
C GLN A 181 3.48 -0.49 0.01
N GLY A 182 2.26 -0.96 -0.26
CA GLY A 182 1.53 -1.83 0.64
C GLY A 182 1.33 -1.20 2.02
N MET A 183 1.29 -2.03 3.06
CA MET A 183 1.20 -1.62 4.45
C MET A 183 2.22 -2.43 5.27
N PRO A 184 3.25 -1.78 5.85
CA PRO A 184 4.28 -2.47 6.61
C PRO A 184 3.69 -3.41 7.68
N GLY A 185 4.13 -4.67 7.68
CA GLY A 185 3.64 -5.70 8.61
C GLY A 185 2.35 -6.41 8.20
N VAL A 186 1.65 -5.94 7.15
CA VAL A 186 0.39 -6.54 6.68
C VAL A 186 0.46 -6.92 5.20
N PHE A 187 0.73 -5.95 4.32
CA PHE A 187 0.85 -6.15 2.88
C PHE A 187 2.23 -5.70 2.39
N PRO A 188 2.99 -6.58 1.72
CA PRO A 188 4.36 -6.25 1.33
C PRO A 188 4.39 -5.19 0.22
N ALA A 189 5.44 -4.37 0.25
CA ALA A 189 5.73 -3.43 -0.82
C ALA A 189 6.14 -4.15 -2.12
N LEU A 190 5.65 -3.65 -3.24
CA LEU A 190 6.06 -3.99 -4.60
C LEU A 190 7.08 -2.98 -5.14
N ALA A 191 6.97 -1.72 -4.72
CA ALA A 191 7.93 -0.67 -5.03
C ALA A 191 9.32 -1.00 -4.48
N GLY A 192 10.34 -1.06 -5.35
CA GLY A 192 11.72 -1.37 -4.99
C GLY A 192 11.96 -2.78 -4.43
N SER A 193 11.00 -3.68 -4.57
CA SER A 193 11.07 -5.02 -3.99
C SER A 193 12.02 -5.93 -4.77
N LYS A 194 13.05 -6.46 -4.10
CA LYS A 194 13.99 -7.45 -4.69
C LYS A 194 13.29 -8.71 -5.19
N ASN A 195 12.17 -9.08 -4.55
CA ASN A 195 11.39 -10.25 -4.96
C ASN A 195 10.69 -10.04 -6.31
N VAL A 196 10.30 -8.80 -6.62
CA VAL A 196 9.70 -8.43 -7.92
C VAL A 196 10.74 -8.46 -9.06
N ALA A 197 12.03 -8.32 -8.73
CA ALA A 197 13.10 -8.46 -9.71
C ALA A 197 13.13 -9.87 -10.32
N ASP A 198 12.88 -10.89 -9.50
CA ASP A 198 12.73 -12.26 -9.97
C ASP A 198 11.40 -12.43 -10.73
N LYS A 199 11.53 -12.68 -12.04
CA LYS A 199 10.40 -12.92 -12.94
C LYS A 199 9.61 -14.17 -12.53
N ALA A 200 10.29 -15.29 -12.25
CA ALA A 200 9.64 -16.54 -11.90
C ALA A 200 8.88 -16.43 -10.58
N TYR A 201 9.46 -15.72 -9.61
CA TYR A 201 8.77 -15.38 -8.37
C TYR A 201 7.47 -14.61 -8.64
N THR A 202 7.54 -13.54 -9.43
CA THR A 202 6.37 -12.70 -9.74
C THR A 202 5.25 -13.51 -10.39
N ILE A 203 5.58 -14.34 -11.40
CA ILE A 203 4.61 -15.20 -12.09
C ILE A 203 3.98 -16.20 -11.12
N ASN A 204 4.79 -16.89 -10.32
CA ASN A 204 4.30 -17.93 -9.40
C ASN A 204 3.38 -17.35 -8.32
N ILE A 205 3.68 -16.16 -7.81
CA ILE A 205 2.82 -15.47 -6.84
C ILE A 205 1.47 -15.10 -7.46
N LEU A 206 1.45 -14.61 -8.70
CA LEU A 206 0.21 -14.27 -9.38
C LEU A 206 -0.66 -15.51 -9.66
N LEU A 207 -0.04 -16.64 -10.01
CA LEU A 207 -0.76 -17.88 -10.30
C LEU A 207 -1.24 -18.62 -9.04
N LYS A 208 -0.37 -18.76 -8.03
CA LYS A 208 -0.62 -19.64 -6.87
C LYS A 208 -0.93 -18.89 -5.58
N GLY A 209 -0.69 -17.58 -5.53
CA GLY A 209 -0.78 -16.80 -4.31
C GLY A 209 0.35 -17.12 -3.31
N LYS A 210 0.32 -16.44 -2.16
CA LYS A 210 1.22 -16.70 -1.02
C LYS A 210 0.67 -16.09 0.26
N GLY A 211 0.56 -16.90 1.30
CA GLY A 211 -0.01 -16.47 2.58
C GLY A 211 -1.47 -16.03 2.39
N ASN A 212 -1.77 -14.77 2.73
CA ASN A 212 -3.10 -14.18 2.57
C ASN A 212 -3.38 -13.64 1.16
N MET A 213 -2.38 -13.62 0.26
CA MET A 213 -2.59 -13.22 -1.13
C MET A 213 -3.13 -14.42 -1.92
N PRO A 214 -4.36 -14.36 -2.48
CA PRO A 214 -4.90 -15.43 -3.31
C PRO A 214 -4.17 -15.52 -4.65
N GLY A 215 -4.25 -16.67 -5.32
CA GLY A 215 -3.91 -16.78 -6.74
C GLY A 215 -5.02 -16.19 -7.62
N PHE A 216 -4.66 -15.70 -8.80
CA PHE A 216 -5.56 -14.98 -9.71
C PHE A 216 -5.95 -15.85 -10.92
N ALA A 217 -6.48 -17.05 -10.67
CA ALA A 217 -6.85 -18.01 -11.71
C ALA A 217 -7.94 -17.50 -12.68
N GLN A 218 -8.73 -16.51 -12.25
CA GLN A 218 -9.77 -15.85 -13.04
C GLN A 218 -9.23 -14.88 -14.08
N LEU A 219 -7.99 -14.39 -13.93
CA LEU A 219 -7.38 -13.51 -14.91
C LEU A 219 -6.83 -14.35 -16.06
N SER A 220 -6.92 -13.81 -17.28
CA SER A 220 -6.31 -14.40 -18.46
C SER A 220 -4.78 -14.32 -18.43
N ASP A 221 -4.10 -15.15 -19.21
CA ASP A 221 -2.64 -15.12 -19.32
C ASP A 221 -2.12 -13.75 -19.78
N GLU A 222 -2.89 -13.06 -20.62
CA GLU A 222 -2.58 -11.71 -21.08
C GLU A 222 -2.70 -10.67 -19.95
N GLU A 223 -3.76 -10.74 -19.13
CA GLU A 223 -3.93 -9.83 -17.99
C GLU A 223 -2.86 -10.06 -16.91
N LEU A 224 -2.48 -11.32 -16.68
CA LEU A 224 -1.41 -11.68 -15.75
C LEU A 224 -0.04 -11.20 -16.25
N ALA A 225 0.25 -11.37 -17.53
CA ALA A 225 1.47 -10.85 -18.16
C ALA A 225 1.51 -9.32 -18.11
N ALA A 226 0.38 -8.67 -18.36
CA ALA A 226 0.24 -7.22 -18.30
C ALA A 226 0.49 -6.67 -16.89
N VAL A 227 -0.19 -7.21 -15.87
CA VAL A 227 0.00 -6.73 -14.49
C VAL A 227 1.40 -7.03 -13.97
N ALA A 228 1.99 -8.18 -14.31
CA ALA A 228 3.37 -8.49 -13.96
C ALA A 228 4.35 -7.50 -14.60
N THR A 229 4.15 -7.18 -15.89
CA THR A 229 4.94 -6.18 -16.62
C THR A 229 4.80 -4.80 -15.99
N TYR A 230 3.60 -4.38 -15.61
CA TYR A 230 3.37 -3.11 -14.94
C TYR A 230 4.09 -3.04 -13.59
N ILE A 231 3.93 -4.04 -12.71
CA ILE A 231 4.56 -4.09 -11.39
C ILE A 231 6.10 -4.05 -11.50
N LYS A 232 6.67 -4.80 -12.46
CA LYS A 232 8.12 -4.86 -12.69
C LYS A 232 8.72 -3.57 -13.28
N ASN A 233 7.90 -2.64 -13.74
CA ASN A 233 8.32 -1.40 -14.41
C ASN A 233 7.67 -0.14 -13.81
N SER A 234 7.21 -0.22 -12.56
CA SER A 234 6.58 0.88 -11.82
C SER A 234 7.33 1.18 -10.52
N TRP A 235 7.15 2.39 -9.99
CA TRP A 235 7.71 2.82 -8.70
C TRP A 235 9.24 2.62 -8.58
N GLY A 236 9.96 2.93 -9.65
CA GLY A 236 11.42 2.78 -9.73
C GLY A 236 11.90 1.37 -10.07
N ASN A 237 10.99 0.40 -10.25
CA ASN A 237 11.34 -0.91 -10.78
C ASN A 237 11.66 -0.82 -12.28
N ASN A 238 12.65 -1.58 -12.72
CA ASN A 238 13.01 -1.74 -14.13
C ASN A 238 13.55 -3.16 -14.35
N PHE A 239 12.66 -4.15 -14.24
CA PHE A 239 13.02 -5.58 -14.25
C PHE A 239 12.58 -6.33 -15.51
N GLY A 240 12.24 -5.60 -16.58
CA GLY A 240 11.79 -6.16 -17.85
C GLY A 240 10.33 -6.61 -17.87
N GLY A 241 9.85 -6.96 -19.06
CA GLY A 241 8.49 -7.45 -19.28
C GLY A 241 8.28 -8.94 -18.99
N VAL A 242 7.01 -9.32 -18.88
CA VAL A 242 6.53 -10.71 -18.82
C VAL A 242 5.58 -10.92 -19.99
N THR A 243 5.75 -12.02 -20.73
CA THR A 243 4.89 -12.33 -21.88
C THR A 243 3.73 -13.27 -21.49
N PRO A 244 2.62 -13.27 -22.23
CA PRO A 244 1.52 -14.23 -22.00
C PRO A 244 1.97 -15.69 -22.12
N ASP A 245 2.90 -15.99 -23.03
CA ASP A 245 3.45 -17.34 -23.18
C ASP A 245 4.25 -17.80 -21.95
N GLU A 246 4.97 -16.88 -21.28
CA GLU A 246 5.67 -17.17 -20.02
C GLU A 246 4.68 -17.50 -18.89
N ILE A 247 3.53 -16.82 -18.84
CA ILE A 247 2.46 -17.14 -17.88
C ILE A 247 1.85 -18.50 -18.19
N LYS A 248 1.51 -18.74 -19.46
CA LYS A 248 0.89 -19.98 -19.91
C LYS A 248 1.78 -21.19 -19.64
N ALA A 249 3.09 -21.06 -19.83
CA ALA A 249 4.06 -22.12 -19.54
C ALA A 249 4.19 -22.44 -18.04
N ALA A 250 3.81 -21.53 -17.16
CA ALA A 250 3.90 -21.68 -15.71
C ALA A 250 2.59 -22.15 -15.03
N ARG A 251 1.49 -22.27 -15.79
CA ARG A 251 0.19 -22.76 -15.33
C ARG A 251 0.15 -24.27 -15.12
#